data_AF-A0A454CRR9-F1
#
_entry.id   AF-A0A454CRR9-F1
#
_cell.length_a   1.000
_cell.length_b   1.000
_cell.length_c   1.000
_cell.angle_alpha   90.00
_cell.angle_beta   90.00
_cell.angle_gamma   90.00
#
_symmetry.space_group_name_H-M   'P 1'
#
loop_
_entity.id
_entity.type
_entity.pdbx_description
1 polymer ?
#
loop_
_entity_poly.entity_id
_entity_poly.type
_entity_poly.pdbx_seq_one_letter_code
_entity_poly.pdbx_strand_id
1 'polypeptide(L)'
;MSAFQKLVEHSKKVSNFGHLASIVGWDQAAVMPSGGAEARSNAMAELNVHIHSLMTQPHLGDLFAQAEEESLSTQDQAVLREMKRDWQQANLLPESLVQAQSLAGSKCEHAWRSQRGNDDWTGFEKNWAEVVKLSQEEAQIRAEAAGTSPYDAMLELYEPGTTSASLDVLFTDVKTWLPSMIDEAIEKQKANNILLPNGHYPAEKQKALGLEVMKLLQFDFEHGRLDESVHPFCGGVPTDVRITTRYDEKEFVQSLMGIVHETGHARYEQGLPKSLAGTTAGEARSMGIHESQSLFFEMQVGRSQAFVEHLARLGSNHFEGPEFAQDNLSKIYTHVEKGFIRVDADELTYPAHVILRYEIERDLMNGVIKHTDVPELWNEKMKA
;
A
#
# COMPACT_ATOMS: atom_id res chain seq x y z
N MET A 1 35.90 -13.84 -6.74
CA MET A 1 34.69 -13.09 -6.39
C MET A 1 34.42 -13.30 -4.91
N SER A 2 34.26 -12.23 -4.15
CA SER A 2 33.99 -12.30 -2.71
C SER A 2 32.61 -12.91 -2.44
N ALA A 3 32.34 -13.36 -1.22
CA ALA A 3 31.03 -13.87 -0.81
C ALA A 3 29.96 -12.77 -0.91
N PHE A 4 30.28 -11.54 -0.49
CA PHE A 4 29.39 -10.40 -0.67
C PHE A 4 29.03 -10.16 -2.14
N GLN A 5 30.01 -10.19 -3.04
CA GLN A 5 29.76 -10.02 -4.49
C GLN A 5 28.84 -11.12 -5.05
N LYS A 6 29.00 -12.37 -4.60
CA LYS A 6 28.11 -13.48 -4.98
C LYS A 6 26.67 -13.25 -4.52
N LEU A 7 26.49 -12.75 -3.29
CA LEU A 7 25.17 -12.41 -2.75
C LEU A 7 24.51 -11.29 -3.56
N VAL A 8 25.26 -10.24 -3.92
CA VAL A 8 24.74 -9.14 -4.76
C VAL A 8 24.34 -9.64 -6.15
N GLU A 9 25.15 -10.49 -6.79
CA GLU A 9 24.79 -11.08 -8.09
C GLU A 9 23.54 -11.97 -7.99
N HIS A 10 23.41 -12.74 -6.91
CA HIS A 10 22.24 -13.57 -6.66
C HIS A 10 20.99 -12.74 -6.40
N SER A 11 21.09 -11.67 -5.59
CA SER A 11 20.00 -10.73 -5.35
C SER A 11 19.50 -10.10 -6.65
N LYS A 12 20.42 -9.68 -7.54
CA LYS A 12 20.05 -9.13 -8.86
C LYS A 12 19.32 -10.15 -9.72
N LYS A 13 19.72 -11.43 -9.67
CA LYS A 13 19.00 -12.51 -10.35
C LYS A 13 17.57 -12.65 -9.82
N VAL A 14 17.38 -12.65 -8.50
CA VAL A 14 16.05 -12.71 -7.86
C VAL A 14 15.20 -11.50 -8.28
N SER A 15 15.78 -10.30 -8.20
CA SER A 15 15.12 -9.05 -8.59
C SER A 15 14.66 -9.05 -10.06
N ASN A 16 15.43 -9.64 -10.99
CA ASN A 16 15.01 -9.76 -12.39
C ASN A 16 13.73 -10.61 -12.55
N PHE A 17 13.57 -11.69 -11.77
CA PHE A 17 12.33 -12.47 -11.78
C PHE A 17 11.20 -11.72 -11.05
N GLY A 18 11.52 -11.01 -9.96
CA GLY A 18 10.58 -10.11 -9.28
C GLY A 18 10.03 -9.03 -10.21
N HIS A 19 10.86 -8.47 -11.08
CA HIS A 19 10.44 -7.53 -12.12
C HIS A 19 9.40 -8.18 -13.04
N LEU A 20 9.66 -9.38 -13.58
CA LEU A 20 8.68 -10.08 -14.41
C LEU A 20 7.35 -10.31 -13.66
N ALA A 21 7.42 -10.74 -12.41
CA ALA A 21 6.23 -10.94 -11.58
C ALA A 21 5.43 -9.62 -11.41
N SER A 22 6.13 -8.52 -11.16
CA SER A 22 5.52 -7.18 -11.01
C SER A 22 4.79 -6.73 -12.28
N ILE A 23 5.42 -6.86 -13.46
CA ILE A 23 4.78 -6.48 -14.74
C ILE A 23 3.58 -7.37 -15.06
N VAL A 24 3.70 -8.68 -14.79
CA VAL A 24 2.60 -9.62 -15.01
C VAL A 24 1.43 -9.37 -14.05
N GLY A 25 1.72 -8.95 -12.82
CA GLY A 25 0.72 -8.50 -11.83
C GLY A 25 0.01 -7.22 -12.27
N TRP A 26 0.75 -6.22 -12.77
CA TRP A 26 0.17 -5.02 -13.37
C TRP A 26 -0.74 -5.37 -14.56
N ASP A 27 -0.28 -6.24 -15.46
CA ASP A 27 -1.05 -6.64 -16.65
C ASP A 27 -2.37 -7.30 -16.24
N GLN A 28 -2.31 -8.17 -15.23
CA GLN A 28 -3.48 -8.85 -14.67
C GLN A 28 -4.54 -7.87 -14.15
N ALA A 29 -4.12 -6.76 -13.57
CA ALA A 29 -5.01 -5.76 -12.98
C ALA A 29 -5.55 -4.75 -14.02
N ALA A 30 -4.79 -4.44 -15.07
CA ALA A 30 -5.09 -3.35 -16.00
C ALA A 30 -5.64 -3.81 -17.36
N VAL A 31 -4.96 -4.76 -18.03
CA VAL A 31 -5.20 -5.04 -19.46
C VAL A 31 -5.59 -6.49 -19.77
N MET A 32 -5.39 -7.41 -18.84
CA MET A 32 -5.64 -8.83 -19.06
C MET A 32 -7.12 -9.12 -19.34
N PRO A 33 -7.47 -9.87 -20.41
CA PRO A 33 -8.84 -10.31 -20.63
C PRO A 33 -9.29 -11.31 -19.55
N SER A 34 -10.56 -11.26 -19.16
CA SER A 34 -11.13 -12.09 -18.08
C SER A 34 -10.93 -13.60 -18.29
N GLY A 35 -11.00 -14.08 -19.54
CA GLY A 35 -10.76 -15.49 -19.88
C GLY A 35 -9.31 -15.98 -19.66
N GLY A 36 -8.36 -15.08 -19.39
CA GLY A 36 -6.96 -15.40 -19.13
C GLY A 36 -6.63 -15.70 -17.66
N ALA A 37 -7.58 -15.52 -16.74
CA ALA A 37 -7.31 -15.53 -15.29
C ALA A 37 -6.69 -16.84 -14.78
N GLU A 38 -7.17 -18.00 -15.22
CA GLU A 38 -6.65 -19.30 -14.79
C GLU A 38 -5.20 -19.51 -15.25
N ALA A 39 -4.93 -19.30 -16.54
CA ALA A 39 -3.59 -19.42 -17.10
C ALA A 39 -2.60 -18.46 -16.44
N ARG A 40 -3.04 -17.21 -16.19
CA ARG A 40 -2.25 -16.20 -15.49
C ARG A 40 -1.91 -16.62 -14.06
N SER A 41 -2.91 -17.09 -13.32
CA SER A 41 -2.73 -17.50 -11.93
C SER A 41 -1.76 -18.67 -11.80
N ASN A 42 -1.87 -19.68 -12.68
CA ASN A 42 -0.96 -20.82 -12.71
C ASN A 42 0.49 -20.40 -13.01
N ALA A 43 0.69 -19.52 -14.00
CA ALA A 43 2.02 -19.03 -14.36
C ALA A 43 2.67 -18.19 -13.24
N MET A 44 1.89 -17.32 -12.59
CA MET A 44 2.36 -16.52 -11.46
C MET A 44 2.71 -17.39 -10.25
N ALA A 45 1.94 -18.44 -9.98
CA ALA A 45 2.23 -19.38 -8.89
C ALA A 45 3.59 -20.06 -9.11
N GLU A 46 3.85 -20.61 -10.30
CA GLU A 46 5.14 -21.23 -10.65
C GLU A 46 6.31 -20.23 -10.56
N LEU A 47 6.12 -19.00 -11.05
CA LEU A 47 7.14 -17.95 -10.95
C LEU A 47 7.47 -17.60 -9.49
N ASN A 48 6.45 -17.47 -8.64
CA ASN A 48 6.64 -17.18 -7.22
C ASN A 48 7.34 -18.33 -6.49
N VAL A 49 7.01 -19.59 -6.81
CA VAL A 49 7.75 -20.77 -6.31
C VAL A 49 9.21 -20.72 -6.73
N HIS A 50 9.50 -20.36 -7.98
CA HIS A 50 10.87 -20.21 -8.46
C HIS A 50 11.63 -19.11 -7.72
N ILE A 51 11.03 -17.93 -7.57
CA ILE A 51 11.61 -16.82 -6.80
C ILE A 51 11.90 -17.25 -5.37
N HIS A 52 10.92 -17.86 -4.69
CA HIS A 52 11.10 -18.35 -3.33
C HIS A 52 12.23 -19.38 -3.22
N SER A 53 12.29 -20.36 -4.14
CA SER A 53 13.37 -21.34 -4.20
C SER A 53 14.75 -20.71 -4.38
N LEU A 54 14.86 -19.60 -5.12
CA LEU A 54 16.11 -18.84 -5.23
C LEU A 54 16.44 -18.13 -3.91
N MET A 55 15.46 -17.57 -3.21
CA MET A 55 15.66 -16.89 -1.93
C MET A 55 16.02 -17.83 -0.78
N THR A 56 15.67 -19.12 -0.86
CA THR A 56 15.86 -20.10 0.22
C THR A 56 16.93 -21.15 -0.07
N GLN A 57 17.84 -20.90 -1.01
CA GLN A 57 18.89 -21.87 -1.34
C GLN A 57 19.80 -22.16 -0.14
N PRO A 58 20.07 -23.45 0.21
CA PRO A 58 20.79 -23.80 1.44
C PRO A 58 22.19 -23.17 1.58
N HIS A 59 22.90 -22.98 0.47
CA HIS A 59 24.25 -22.43 0.47
C HIS A 59 24.32 -20.92 0.73
N LEU A 60 23.17 -20.21 0.72
CA LEU A 60 23.14 -18.77 1.00
C LEU A 60 23.55 -18.48 2.45
N GLY A 61 23.21 -19.37 3.40
CA GLY A 61 23.62 -19.22 4.80
C GLY A 61 25.14 -19.15 4.96
N ASP A 62 25.87 -20.03 4.28
CA ASP A 62 27.34 -20.03 4.28
C ASP A 62 27.91 -18.78 3.62
N LEU A 63 27.27 -18.28 2.55
CA LEU A 63 27.68 -17.04 1.89
C LEU A 63 27.46 -15.81 2.77
N PHE A 64 26.33 -15.73 3.48
CA PHE A 64 26.09 -14.65 4.44
C PHE A 64 27.12 -14.68 5.56
N ALA A 65 27.40 -15.84 6.15
CA ALA A 65 28.41 -15.98 7.21
C ALA A 65 29.82 -15.55 6.73
N GLN A 66 30.23 -15.97 5.52
CA GLN A 66 31.52 -15.55 4.94
C GLN A 66 31.55 -14.04 4.65
N ALA A 67 30.46 -13.47 4.13
CA ALA A 67 30.39 -12.04 3.81
C ALA A 67 30.46 -11.15 5.07
N GLU A 68 29.98 -11.64 6.22
CA GLU A 68 30.08 -10.93 7.50
C GLU A 68 31.52 -10.83 8.02
N GLU A 69 32.41 -11.72 7.59
CA GLU A 69 33.84 -11.71 7.93
C GLU A 69 34.67 -10.83 6.97
N GLU A 70 34.08 -10.37 5.85
CA GLU A 70 34.76 -9.52 4.88
C GLU A 70 34.90 -8.07 5.38
N SER A 71 36.00 -7.40 4.99
CA SER A 71 36.19 -5.97 5.23
C SER A 71 35.37 -5.15 4.24
N LEU A 72 34.08 -4.96 4.54
CA LEU A 72 33.12 -4.23 3.71
C LEU A 72 33.09 -2.72 4.01
N SER A 73 32.69 -1.91 3.03
CA SER A 73 32.37 -0.50 3.24
C SER A 73 31.10 -0.35 4.07
N THR A 74 30.85 0.83 4.66
CA THR A 74 29.60 1.09 5.41
C THR A 74 28.35 0.88 4.56
N GLN A 75 28.40 1.24 3.27
CA GLN A 75 27.28 1.01 2.35
C GLN A 75 27.07 -0.48 2.10
N ASP A 76 28.14 -1.24 1.85
CA ASP A 76 28.06 -2.68 1.60
C ASP A 76 27.59 -3.46 2.85
N GLN A 77 27.96 -3.01 4.04
CA GLN A 77 27.42 -3.54 5.30
C GLN A 77 25.91 -3.33 5.41
N ALA A 78 25.39 -2.17 4.97
CA ALA A 78 23.96 -1.93 4.92
C ALA A 78 23.27 -2.85 3.90
N VAL A 79 23.84 -2.98 2.69
CA VAL A 79 23.34 -3.89 1.65
C VAL A 79 23.29 -5.33 2.17
N LEU A 80 24.36 -5.80 2.81
CA LEU A 80 24.44 -7.14 3.39
C LEU A 80 23.36 -7.35 4.47
N ARG A 81 23.15 -6.37 5.36
CA ARG A 81 22.13 -6.43 6.40
C ARG A 81 20.73 -6.57 5.83
N GLU A 82 20.36 -5.76 4.83
CA GLU A 82 19.01 -5.82 4.24
C GLU A 82 18.80 -7.14 3.46
N MET A 83 19.77 -7.60 2.66
CA MET A 83 19.67 -8.90 1.98
C MET A 83 19.56 -10.06 2.97
N LYS A 84 20.30 -9.99 4.09
CA LYS A 84 20.25 -11.02 5.14
C LYS A 84 18.90 -11.04 5.85
N ARG A 85 18.32 -9.86 6.13
CA ARG A 85 16.97 -9.71 6.68
C ARG A 85 15.94 -10.42 5.79
N ASP A 86 15.92 -10.12 4.49
CA ASP A 86 14.96 -10.75 3.56
C ASP A 86 15.15 -12.27 3.49
N TRP A 87 16.41 -12.72 3.41
CA TRP A 87 16.72 -14.14 3.44
C TRP A 87 16.21 -14.81 4.71
N GLN A 88 16.44 -14.21 5.88
CA GLN A 88 15.94 -14.74 7.15
C GLN A 88 14.41 -14.82 7.15
N GLN A 89 13.72 -13.76 6.74
CA GLN A 89 12.25 -13.74 6.70
C GLN A 89 11.67 -14.77 5.72
N ALA A 90 12.33 -14.99 4.58
CA ALA A 90 11.92 -15.98 3.58
C ALA A 90 12.15 -17.43 4.04
N ASN A 91 13.15 -17.69 4.89
CA ASN A 91 13.46 -19.03 5.40
C ASN A 91 12.74 -19.38 6.70
N LEU A 92 12.00 -18.43 7.29
CA LEU A 92 11.51 -18.58 8.65
C LEU A 92 10.29 -19.50 8.76
N LEU A 93 9.43 -19.49 7.74
CA LEU A 93 8.16 -20.21 7.78
C LEU A 93 8.28 -21.60 7.15
N PRO A 94 7.61 -22.62 7.73
CA PRO A 94 7.46 -23.92 7.08
C PRO A 94 6.71 -23.81 5.76
N GLU A 95 7.16 -24.53 4.74
CA GLU A 95 6.51 -24.56 3.42
C GLU A 95 5.03 -24.95 3.50
N SER A 96 4.68 -25.91 4.37
CA SER A 96 3.29 -26.33 4.59
C SER A 96 2.40 -25.22 5.13
N LEU A 97 2.94 -24.32 5.98
CA LEU A 97 2.19 -23.19 6.51
C LEU A 97 1.93 -22.15 5.41
N VAL A 98 2.97 -21.81 4.64
CA VAL A 98 2.86 -20.88 3.49
C VAL A 98 1.83 -21.38 2.47
N GLN A 99 1.83 -22.69 2.18
CA GLN A 99 0.84 -23.32 1.31
C GLN A 99 -0.58 -23.22 1.88
N ALA A 100 -0.76 -23.53 3.17
CA ALA A 100 -2.06 -23.46 3.84
C ALA A 100 -2.62 -22.03 3.84
N GLN A 101 -1.78 -21.04 4.14
CA GLN A 101 -2.14 -19.62 4.12
C GLN A 101 -2.58 -19.16 2.74
N SER A 102 -1.84 -19.54 1.70
CA SER A 102 -2.18 -19.19 0.32
C SER A 102 -3.55 -19.74 -0.10
N LEU A 103 -3.83 -21.00 0.25
CA LEU A 103 -5.12 -21.64 -0.06
C LEU A 103 -6.27 -21.01 0.74
N ALA A 104 -6.08 -20.80 2.05
CA ALA A 104 -7.08 -20.22 2.92
C ALA A 104 -7.41 -18.77 2.52
N GLY A 105 -6.39 -17.95 2.25
CA GLY A 105 -6.52 -16.57 1.81
C GLY A 105 -7.25 -16.46 0.48
N SER A 106 -6.86 -17.24 -0.53
CA SER A 106 -7.52 -17.25 -1.85
C SER A 106 -8.99 -17.65 -1.76
N LYS A 107 -9.30 -18.71 -1.01
CA LYS A 107 -10.68 -19.17 -0.79
C LYS A 107 -11.51 -18.10 -0.06
N CYS A 108 -10.95 -17.49 0.98
CA CYS A 108 -11.64 -16.48 1.79
C CYS A 108 -11.91 -15.21 0.97
N GLU A 109 -10.91 -14.71 0.23
CA GLU A 109 -11.04 -13.53 -0.63
C GLU A 109 -12.08 -13.74 -1.73
N HIS A 110 -12.05 -14.90 -2.40
CA HIS A 110 -13.01 -15.21 -3.44
C HIS A 110 -14.45 -15.24 -2.91
N ALA A 111 -14.68 -15.85 -1.75
CA ALA A 111 -15.99 -15.87 -1.11
C ALA A 111 -16.43 -14.46 -0.67
N TRP A 112 -15.52 -13.67 -0.09
CA TRP A 112 -15.77 -12.31 0.40
C TRP A 112 -16.36 -11.39 -0.66
N ARG A 113 -15.92 -11.49 -1.93
CA ARG A 113 -16.44 -10.66 -3.03
C ARG A 113 -17.96 -10.73 -3.17
N SER A 114 -18.55 -11.90 -2.94
CA SER A 114 -20.01 -12.09 -2.98
C SER A 114 -20.65 -11.87 -1.60
N GLN A 115 -20.00 -12.32 -0.53
CA GLN A 115 -20.53 -12.25 0.84
C GLN A 115 -20.65 -10.83 1.35
N ARG A 116 -19.70 -9.95 1.02
CA ARG A 116 -19.77 -8.52 1.36
C ARG A 116 -21.00 -7.84 0.77
N GLY A 117 -21.31 -8.12 -0.51
CA GLY A 117 -22.47 -7.54 -1.19
C GLY A 117 -23.81 -8.05 -0.63
N ASN A 118 -23.80 -9.22 0.03
CA ASN A 118 -24.97 -9.86 0.61
C ASN A 118 -25.10 -9.65 2.13
N ASP A 119 -24.20 -8.87 2.75
CA ASP A 119 -24.11 -8.71 4.21
C ASP A 119 -23.99 -10.07 4.96
N ASP A 120 -23.34 -11.06 4.34
CA ASP A 120 -23.24 -12.44 4.86
C ASP A 120 -22.03 -12.60 5.80
N TRP A 121 -22.12 -12.01 6.99
CA TRP A 121 -21.09 -12.18 8.02
C TRP A 121 -20.92 -13.65 8.43
N THR A 122 -22.00 -14.40 8.59
CA THR A 122 -21.95 -15.79 9.07
C THR A 122 -21.22 -16.71 8.08
N GLY A 123 -21.40 -16.48 6.78
CA GLY A 123 -20.65 -17.18 5.75
C GLY A 123 -19.20 -16.74 5.65
N PHE A 124 -18.93 -15.43 5.80
CA PHE A 124 -17.57 -14.89 5.76
C PHE A 124 -16.73 -15.38 6.94
N GLU A 125 -17.28 -15.32 8.16
CA GLU A 125 -16.61 -15.71 9.40
C GLU A 125 -16.07 -17.15 9.34
N LYS A 126 -16.85 -18.10 8.78
CA LYS A 126 -16.42 -19.49 8.61
C LYS A 126 -15.17 -19.64 7.72
N ASN A 127 -15.04 -18.79 6.71
CA ASN A 127 -13.86 -18.80 5.84
C ASN A 127 -12.69 -18.06 6.49
N TRP A 128 -13.00 -16.96 7.17
CA TRP A 128 -12.02 -16.07 7.78
C TRP A 128 -11.36 -16.66 9.04
N ALA A 129 -12.08 -17.50 9.79
CA ALA A 129 -11.56 -18.17 10.99
C ALA A 129 -10.25 -18.93 10.72
N GLU A 130 -10.15 -19.65 9.60
CA GLU A 130 -8.91 -20.37 9.23
C GLU A 130 -7.79 -19.40 8.84
N VAL A 131 -8.11 -18.28 8.16
CA VAL A 131 -7.12 -17.23 7.84
C VAL A 131 -6.54 -16.66 9.13
N VAL A 132 -7.38 -16.29 10.09
CA VAL A 132 -6.92 -15.74 11.39
C VAL A 132 -6.04 -16.72 12.13
N LYS A 133 -6.46 -18.00 12.20
CA LYS A 133 -5.68 -19.06 12.86
C LYS A 133 -4.29 -19.21 12.23
N LEU A 134 -4.20 -19.28 10.90
CA LEU A 134 -2.92 -19.42 10.20
C LEU A 134 -2.05 -18.15 10.28
N SER A 135 -2.65 -16.97 10.31
CA SER A 135 -1.93 -15.71 10.56
C SER A 135 -1.37 -15.64 11.97
N GLN A 136 -2.11 -16.12 12.99
CA GLN A 136 -1.62 -16.23 14.36
C GLN A 136 -0.48 -17.25 14.48
N GLU A 137 -0.54 -18.37 13.75
CA GLU A 137 0.54 -19.35 13.69
C GLU A 137 1.83 -18.76 13.10
N GLU A 138 1.73 -18.03 11.98
CA GLU A 138 2.86 -17.28 11.42
C GLU A 138 3.40 -16.24 12.40
N ALA A 139 2.51 -15.41 12.97
CA ALA A 139 2.89 -14.37 13.91
C ALA A 139 3.65 -14.95 15.11
N GLN A 140 3.24 -16.11 15.62
CA GLN A 140 3.91 -16.80 16.72
C GLN A 140 5.31 -17.30 16.31
N ILE A 141 5.46 -17.93 15.15
CA ILE A 141 6.78 -18.39 14.65
C ILE A 141 7.74 -17.20 14.50
N ARG A 142 7.25 -16.09 13.93
CA ARG A 142 8.05 -14.88 13.76
C ARG A 142 8.43 -14.25 15.10
N ALA A 143 7.48 -14.19 16.03
CA ALA A 143 7.68 -13.65 17.38
C ALA A 143 8.72 -14.44 18.18
N GLU A 144 8.68 -15.78 18.12
CA GLU A 144 9.67 -16.65 18.77
C GLU A 144 11.08 -16.41 18.25
N ALA A 145 11.22 -16.26 16.92
CA ALA A 145 12.51 -15.99 16.30
C ALA A 145 13.06 -14.59 16.61
N ALA A 146 12.18 -13.59 16.71
CA ALA A 146 12.55 -12.21 16.98
C ALA A 146 12.61 -11.85 18.48
N GLY A 147 12.04 -12.68 19.37
CA GLY A 147 11.92 -12.38 20.80
C GLY A 147 10.98 -11.22 21.12
N THR A 148 9.88 -11.07 20.37
CA THR A 148 8.92 -9.97 20.48
C THR A 148 7.47 -10.47 20.55
N SER A 149 6.47 -9.58 20.52
CA SER A 149 5.05 -9.97 20.46
C SER A 149 4.65 -10.48 19.06
N PRO A 150 3.62 -11.34 18.95
CA PRO A 150 3.08 -11.78 17.65
C PRO A 150 2.75 -10.61 16.71
N TYR A 151 2.09 -9.57 17.21
CA TYR A 151 1.77 -8.41 16.37
C TYR A 151 3.01 -7.63 15.93
N ASP A 152 3.97 -7.37 16.82
CA ASP A 152 5.19 -6.63 16.46
C ASP A 152 6.04 -7.40 15.42
N ALA A 153 6.06 -8.73 15.50
CA ALA A 153 6.76 -9.56 14.54
C ALA A 153 6.15 -9.51 13.13
N MET A 154 4.83 -9.34 13.04
CA MET A 154 4.11 -9.12 11.77
C MET A 154 4.27 -7.67 11.28
N LEU A 155 4.22 -6.69 12.19
CA LEU A 155 4.44 -5.28 11.87
C LEU A 155 5.83 -5.04 11.25
N GLU A 156 6.85 -5.74 11.75
CA GLU A 156 8.22 -5.68 11.24
C GLU A 156 8.32 -6.03 9.74
N LEU A 157 7.39 -6.79 9.17
CA LEU A 157 7.37 -7.10 7.74
C LEU A 157 7.10 -5.85 6.88
N TYR A 158 6.37 -4.88 7.42
CA TYR A 158 5.90 -3.70 6.68
C TYR A 158 6.57 -2.41 7.14
N GLU A 159 6.84 -2.30 8.45
CA GLU A 159 7.45 -1.12 9.07
C GLU A 159 8.66 -1.49 9.94
N PRO A 160 9.80 -1.88 9.32
CA PRO A 160 11.04 -2.22 9.99
C PRO A 160 11.43 -1.26 11.13
N GLY A 161 11.59 -1.78 12.35
CA GLY A 161 12.04 -1.02 13.52
C GLY A 161 10.94 -0.26 14.27
N THR A 162 9.68 -0.37 13.86
CA THR A 162 8.52 0.16 14.60
C THR A 162 7.98 -0.89 15.56
N THR A 163 7.30 -0.43 16.62
CA THR A 163 6.64 -1.31 17.61
C THR A 163 5.23 -0.82 17.92
N SER A 164 4.35 -1.74 18.30
CA SER A 164 3.03 -1.44 18.87
C SER A 164 3.13 -0.46 20.02
N ALA A 165 4.12 -0.58 20.91
CA ALA A 165 4.34 0.37 22.00
C ALA A 165 4.57 1.82 21.52
N SER A 166 5.35 2.01 20.46
CA SER A 166 5.55 3.35 19.87
C SER A 166 4.28 3.88 19.18
N LEU A 167 3.52 3.00 18.51
CA LEU A 167 2.26 3.36 17.87
C LEU A 167 1.18 3.68 18.91
N ASP A 168 1.16 2.97 20.05
CA ASP A 168 0.22 3.22 21.15
C ASP A 168 0.41 4.62 21.74
N VAL A 169 1.65 5.08 21.89
CA VAL A 169 1.93 6.46 22.33
C VAL A 169 1.37 7.47 21.32
N LEU A 170 1.68 7.27 20.03
CA LEU A 170 1.23 8.16 18.96
C LEU A 170 -0.30 8.21 18.85
N PHE A 171 -0.96 7.05 18.76
CA PHE A 171 -2.40 6.99 18.59
C PHE A 171 -3.17 7.38 19.84
N THR A 172 -2.61 7.17 21.04
CA THR A 172 -3.21 7.70 22.27
C THR A 172 -3.24 9.22 22.24
N ASP A 173 -2.14 9.87 21.82
CA ASP A 173 -2.11 11.33 21.67
C ASP A 173 -3.13 11.82 20.63
N VAL A 174 -3.13 11.24 19.42
CA VAL A 174 -4.06 11.59 18.34
C VAL A 174 -5.53 11.52 18.80
N LYS A 175 -5.90 10.47 19.53
CA LYS A 175 -7.27 10.30 20.07
C LYS A 175 -7.68 11.38 21.08
N THR A 176 -6.75 12.14 21.68
CA THR A 176 -7.09 13.20 22.63
C THR A 176 -7.67 14.45 21.99
N TRP A 177 -7.37 14.70 20.71
CA TRP A 177 -7.72 15.95 20.03
C TRP A 177 -8.47 15.74 18.70
N LEU A 178 -8.24 14.62 18.00
CA LEU A 178 -8.79 14.41 16.66
C LEU A 178 -10.33 14.45 16.60
N PRO A 179 -11.10 13.79 17.52
CA PRO A 179 -12.56 13.82 17.46
C PRO A 179 -13.14 15.24 17.57
N SER A 180 -12.60 16.05 18.49
CA SER A 180 -13.03 17.44 18.66
C SER A 180 -12.67 18.30 17.44
N MET A 181 -11.49 18.10 16.87
CA MET A 181 -11.07 18.83 15.67
C MET A 181 -11.96 18.51 14.45
N ILE A 182 -12.39 17.25 14.30
CA ILE A 182 -13.35 16.85 13.26
C ILE A 182 -14.68 17.58 13.44
N ASP A 183 -15.23 17.59 14.66
CA ASP A 183 -16.50 18.26 14.94
C ASP A 183 -16.43 19.78 14.70
N GLU A 184 -15.34 20.42 15.11
CA GLU A 184 -15.10 21.84 14.86
C GLU A 184 -14.99 22.16 13.36
N ALA A 185 -14.28 21.33 12.59
CA ALA A 185 -14.17 21.48 11.14
C ALA A 185 -15.54 21.35 10.46
N ILE A 186 -16.33 20.33 10.86
CA ILE A 186 -17.68 20.09 10.35
C ILE A 186 -18.64 21.24 10.69
N GLU A 187 -18.55 21.82 11.89
CA GLU A 187 -19.39 22.97 12.25
C GLU A 187 -19.00 24.21 11.44
N LYS A 188 -17.69 24.49 11.33
CA LYS A 188 -17.18 25.66 10.59
C LYS A 188 -17.55 25.61 9.10
N GLN A 189 -17.50 24.44 8.48
CA GLN A 189 -17.81 24.31 7.05
C GLN A 189 -19.29 24.51 6.71
N LYS A 190 -20.23 24.46 7.68
CA LYS A 190 -21.66 24.72 7.42
C LYS A 190 -21.92 26.12 6.86
N ALA A 191 -21.03 27.07 7.12
CA ALA A 191 -21.09 28.42 6.58
C ALA A 191 -20.57 28.52 5.13
N ASN A 192 -19.90 27.48 4.62
CA ASN A 192 -19.33 27.47 3.27
C ASN A 192 -20.35 26.89 2.28
N ASN A 193 -20.50 27.56 1.14
CA ASN A 193 -21.17 26.98 -0.02
C ASN A 193 -20.10 26.25 -0.87
N ILE A 194 -20.27 24.95 -1.07
CA ILE A 194 -19.41 24.10 -1.89
C ILE A 194 -20.22 23.61 -3.09
N LEU A 195 -19.70 23.82 -4.29
CA LEU A 195 -20.26 23.30 -5.52
C LEU A 195 -19.61 21.95 -5.83
N LEU A 196 -20.22 20.88 -5.34
CA LEU A 196 -19.77 19.53 -5.67
C LEU A 196 -19.98 19.24 -7.16
N PRO A 197 -19.08 18.47 -7.81
CA PRO A 197 -19.27 18.03 -9.18
C PRO A 197 -20.59 17.26 -9.33
N ASN A 198 -21.42 17.64 -10.30
CA ASN A 198 -22.69 16.96 -10.58
C ASN A 198 -22.98 16.82 -12.08
N GLY A 199 -21.96 17.06 -12.91
CA GLY A 199 -22.02 17.00 -14.36
C GLY A 199 -21.56 15.66 -14.93
N HIS A 200 -21.17 15.71 -16.20
CA HIS A 200 -20.53 14.61 -16.90
C HIS A 200 -19.09 15.00 -17.22
N TYR A 201 -18.14 14.21 -16.74
CA TYR A 201 -16.70 14.44 -16.86
C TYR A 201 -16.08 13.28 -17.64
N PRO A 202 -15.99 13.34 -18.97
CA PRO A 202 -15.51 12.21 -19.77
C PRO A 202 -14.15 11.69 -19.30
N ALA A 203 -14.00 10.36 -19.19
CA ALA A 203 -12.78 9.73 -18.69
C ALA A 203 -11.52 10.17 -19.48
N GLU A 204 -11.64 10.31 -20.80
CA GLU A 204 -10.55 10.79 -21.67
C GLU A 204 -10.06 12.20 -21.30
N LYS A 205 -10.96 13.10 -20.89
CA LYS A 205 -10.59 14.45 -20.44
C LYS A 205 -9.97 14.43 -19.04
N GLN A 206 -10.49 13.59 -18.14
CA GLN A 206 -9.90 13.40 -16.82
C GLN A 206 -8.47 12.85 -16.95
N LYS A 207 -8.27 11.87 -17.84
CA LYS A 207 -6.95 11.32 -18.17
C LYS A 207 -6.01 12.37 -18.73
N ALA A 208 -6.45 13.18 -19.68
CA ALA A 208 -5.64 14.25 -20.25
C ALA A 208 -5.17 15.26 -19.17
N LEU A 209 -6.08 15.70 -18.29
CA LEU A 209 -5.76 16.54 -17.14
C LEU A 209 -4.77 15.86 -16.19
N GLY A 210 -5.02 14.60 -15.84
CA GLY A 210 -4.15 13.80 -14.97
C GLY A 210 -2.71 13.71 -15.51
N LEU A 211 -2.55 13.48 -16.81
CA LEU A 211 -1.24 13.46 -17.46
C LEU A 211 -0.51 14.81 -17.41
N GLU A 212 -1.22 15.94 -17.51
CA GLU A 212 -0.62 17.27 -17.32
C GLU A 212 -0.18 17.50 -15.87
N VAL A 213 -0.97 17.03 -14.91
CA VAL A 213 -0.65 17.14 -13.48
C VAL A 213 0.55 16.26 -13.12
N MET A 214 0.64 15.04 -13.66
CA MET A 214 1.83 14.19 -13.53
C MET A 214 3.08 14.87 -14.08
N LYS A 215 2.99 15.55 -15.22
CA LYS A 215 4.11 16.33 -15.79
C LYS A 215 4.52 17.48 -14.88
N LEU A 216 3.55 18.21 -14.31
CA LEU A 216 3.81 19.27 -13.33
C LEU A 216 4.57 18.72 -12.10
N LEU A 217 4.21 17.51 -11.66
CA LEU A 217 4.84 16.77 -10.56
C LEU A 217 6.14 16.04 -10.97
N GLN A 218 6.63 16.28 -12.19
CA GLN A 218 7.87 15.75 -12.74
C GLN A 218 7.94 14.22 -12.81
N PHE A 219 6.80 13.55 -13.03
CA PHE A 219 6.79 12.13 -13.36
C PHE A 219 7.54 11.88 -14.68
N ASP A 220 8.45 10.90 -14.68
CA ASP A 220 9.21 10.52 -15.88
C ASP A 220 8.43 9.48 -16.71
N PHE A 221 7.84 9.94 -17.82
CA PHE A 221 7.06 9.11 -18.74
C PHE A 221 7.91 8.22 -19.66
N GLU A 222 9.23 8.41 -19.73
CA GLU A 222 10.10 7.45 -20.43
C GLU A 222 10.37 6.20 -19.58
N HIS A 223 10.16 6.29 -18.27
CA HIS A 223 10.35 5.22 -17.29
C HIS A 223 9.07 4.91 -16.51
N GLY A 224 7.91 5.21 -17.10
CA GLY A 224 6.64 4.90 -16.48
C GLY A 224 5.42 5.29 -17.29
N ARG A 225 4.24 4.90 -16.80
CA ARG A 225 2.97 5.13 -17.49
C ARG A 225 1.77 5.15 -16.54
N LEU A 226 0.68 5.71 -17.02
CA LEU A 226 -0.64 5.72 -16.37
C LEU A 226 -1.63 4.90 -17.19
N ASP A 227 -2.27 3.92 -16.54
CA ASP A 227 -3.33 3.09 -17.11
C ASP A 227 -4.57 3.07 -16.20
N GLU A 228 -5.59 2.31 -16.57
CA GLU A 228 -6.83 2.18 -15.80
C GLU A 228 -6.91 0.81 -15.11
N SER A 229 -7.45 0.78 -13.89
CA SER A 229 -7.78 -0.45 -13.19
C SER A 229 -8.97 -0.24 -12.24
N VAL A 230 -9.48 -1.34 -11.66
CA VAL A 230 -10.59 -1.28 -10.69
C VAL A 230 -10.18 -0.60 -9.37
N HIS A 231 -8.93 -0.79 -8.95
CA HIS A 231 -8.34 -0.26 -7.73
C HIS A 231 -7.01 0.39 -8.07
N PRO A 232 -6.89 1.73 -7.96
CA PRO A 232 -5.62 2.42 -8.20
C PRO A 232 -4.46 1.81 -7.40
N PHE A 233 -3.28 1.76 -8.01
CA PHE A 233 -2.04 1.33 -7.37
C PHE A 233 -0.82 1.82 -8.15
N CYS A 234 0.33 1.84 -7.48
CA CYS A 234 1.66 2.01 -8.06
C CYS A 234 2.41 0.69 -8.02
N GLY A 235 2.89 0.22 -9.18
CA GLY A 235 3.63 -1.03 -9.31
C GLY A 235 4.75 -0.95 -10.35
N GLY A 236 5.23 -2.10 -10.79
CA GLY A 236 6.40 -2.20 -11.67
C GLY A 236 7.70 -2.24 -10.88
N VAL A 237 8.74 -1.60 -11.40
CA VAL A 237 10.07 -1.50 -10.77
C VAL A 237 10.59 -0.07 -10.94
N PRO A 238 11.62 0.38 -10.20
CA PRO A 238 12.11 1.76 -10.25
C PRO A 238 12.43 2.32 -11.66
N THR A 239 12.75 1.45 -12.62
CA THR A 239 13.05 1.81 -14.02
C THR A 239 11.88 1.65 -15.00
N ASP A 240 10.75 1.08 -14.56
CA ASP A 240 9.49 0.90 -15.32
C ASP A 240 8.34 0.96 -14.30
N VAL A 241 8.00 2.17 -13.85
CA VAL A 241 6.98 2.41 -12.83
C VAL A 241 5.62 2.57 -13.48
N ARG A 242 4.65 1.73 -13.11
CA ARG A 242 3.32 1.72 -13.71
C ARG A 242 2.29 2.03 -12.65
N ILE A 243 1.63 3.17 -12.82
CA ILE A 243 0.54 3.58 -11.95
C ILE A 243 -0.79 3.35 -12.66
N THR A 244 -1.83 3.07 -11.89
CA THR A 244 -3.19 2.98 -12.41
C THR A 244 -4.11 3.94 -11.68
N THR A 245 -5.19 4.35 -12.34
CA THR A 245 -6.28 5.11 -11.73
C THR A 245 -7.62 4.55 -12.16
N ARG A 246 -8.71 5.10 -11.63
CA ARG A 246 -10.09 4.81 -12.02
C ARG A 246 -10.81 6.12 -12.27
N TYR A 247 -11.60 6.18 -13.34
CA TYR A 247 -12.43 7.34 -13.64
C TYR A 247 -13.90 7.04 -13.36
N ASP A 248 -14.59 7.93 -12.64
CA ASP A 248 -16.04 7.98 -12.61
C ASP A 248 -16.48 9.18 -13.44
N GLU A 249 -17.27 8.97 -14.49
CA GLU A 249 -17.69 10.08 -15.36
C GLU A 249 -18.74 11.00 -14.73
N LYS A 250 -19.17 10.73 -13.49
CA LYS A 250 -20.08 11.59 -12.70
C LYS A 250 -19.33 12.60 -11.81
N GLU A 251 -18.03 12.40 -11.60
CA GLU A 251 -17.19 13.28 -10.80
C GLU A 251 -15.75 13.33 -11.36
N PHE A 252 -14.82 14.05 -10.74
CA PHE A 252 -13.41 14.10 -11.18
C PHE A 252 -12.42 14.22 -10.02
N VAL A 253 -12.93 14.37 -8.81
CA VAL A 253 -12.19 14.72 -7.60
C VAL A 253 -11.37 13.53 -7.15
N GLN A 254 -11.96 12.33 -7.16
CA GLN A 254 -11.28 11.11 -6.74
C GLN A 254 -10.15 10.73 -7.71
N SER A 255 -10.43 10.72 -9.02
CA SER A 255 -9.43 10.31 -10.02
C SER A 255 -8.21 11.24 -10.02
N LEU A 256 -8.42 12.56 -9.86
CA LEU A 256 -7.35 13.53 -9.86
C LEU A 256 -6.45 13.40 -8.63
N MET A 257 -7.01 13.32 -7.42
CA MET A 257 -6.20 13.10 -6.21
C MET A 257 -5.58 11.72 -6.15
N GLY A 258 -6.28 10.69 -6.65
CA GLY A 258 -5.70 9.36 -6.84
C GLY A 258 -4.46 9.40 -7.75
N ILE A 259 -4.51 10.13 -8.87
CA ILE A 259 -3.32 10.30 -9.74
C ILE A 259 -2.19 11.02 -9.01
N VAL A 260 -2.48 12.06 -8.23
CA VAL A 260 -1.46 12.77 -7.44
C VAL A 260 -0.83 11.84 -6.39
N HIS A 261 -1.66 11.06 -5.69
CA HIS A 261 -1.25 10.06 -4.70
C HIS A 261 -0.30 9.02 -5.31
N GLU A 262 -0.73 8.35 -6.38
CA GLU A 262 0.08 7.33 -7.05
C GLU A 262 1.33 7.93 -7.71
N THR A 263 1.27 9.20 -8.13
CA THR A 263 2.46 9.92 -8.60
C THR A 263 3.48 10.08 -7.47
N GLY A 264 3.05 10.37 -6.24
CA GLY A 264 3.96 10.47 -5.09
C GLY A 264 4.70 9.16 -4.81
N HIS A 265 3.99 8.03 -4.82
CA HIS A 265 4.61 6.71 -4.79
C HIS A 265 5.61 6.52 -5.94
N ALA A 266 5.19 6.80 -7.17
CA ALA A 266 6.06 6.63 -8.32
C ALA A 266 7.30 7.52 -8.30
N ARG A 267 7.20 8.74 -7.76
CA ARG A 267 8.35 9.64 -7.61
C ARG A 267 9.33 9.14 -6.58
N TYR A 268 8.89 8.44 -5.54
CA TYR A 268 9.78 7.73 -4.63
C TYR A 268 10.54 6.64 -5.39
N GLU A 269 9.82 5.76 -6.08
CA GLU A 269 10.39 4.65 -6.85
C GLU A 269 11.38 5.14 -7.92
N GLN A 270 11.01 6.14 -8.72
CA GLN A 270 11.88 6.75 -9.72
C GLN A 270 13.11 7.47 -9.12
N GLY A 271 13.03 7.83 -7.83
CA GLY A 271 14.09 8.49 -7.07
C GLY A 271 15.06 7.55 -6.36
N LEU A 272 14.78 6.22 -6.36
CA LEU A 272 15.63 5.24 -5.67
C LEU A 272 17.05 5.18 -6.28
N PRO A 273 18.08 4.90 -5.45
CA PRO A 273 19.47 4.96 -5.87
C PRO A 273 19.80 3.86 -6.90
N LYS A 274 20.03 4.27 -8.15
CA LYS A 274 20.35 3.37 -9.28
C LYS A 274 21.58 2.48 -9.03
N SER A 275 22.53 2.91 -8.20
CA SER A 275 23.72 2.12 -7.83
C SER A 275 23.39 0.89 -6.99
N LEU A 276 22.23 0.86 -6.32
CA LEU A 276 21.76 -0.24 -5.48
C LEU A 276 20.68 -1.08 -6.17
N ALA A 277 20.34 -0.80 -7.43
CA ALA A 277 19.31 -1.50 -8.17
C ALA A 277 19.54 -3.03 -8.18
N GLY A 278 18.47 -3.77 -7.88
CA GLY A 278 18.47 -5.22 -7.77
C GLY A 278 19.00 -5.77 -6.44
N THR A 279 19.25 -4.91 -5.46
CA THR A 279 19.50 -5.29 -4.05
C THR A 279 18.38 -4.77 -3.18
N THR A 280 18.08 -5.46 -2.06
CA THR A 280 17.06 -5.02 -1.09
C THR A 280 17.29 -3.58 -0.60
N ALA A 281 18.55 -3.17 -0.43
CA ALA A 281 18.88 -1.80 0.00
C ALA A 281 18.57 -0.72 -1.06
N GLY A 282 18.28 -1.12 -2.30
CA GLY A 282 17.83 -0.25 -3.38
C GLY A 282 16.31 -0.13 -3.49
N GLU A 283 15.55 -0.79 -2.61
CA GLU A 283 14.08 -0.78 -2.58
C GLU A 283 13.55 0.28 -1.60
N ALA A 284 12.23 0.50 -1.62
CA ALA A 284 11.56 1.35 -0.65
C ALA A 284 11.80 0.84 0.79
N ARG A 285 12.02 1.77 1.73
CA ARG A 285 12.42 1.42 3.11
C ARG A 285 11.32 0.67 3.87
N SER A 286 10.08 1.13 3.75
CA SER A 286 8.91 0.61 4.47
C SER A 286 7.62 1.10 3.83
N MET A 287 6.49 0.50 4.18
CA MET A 287 5.18 0.96 3.72
C MET A 287 4.86 2.36 4.22
N GLY A 288 5.18 2.69 5.47
CA GLY A 288 4.96 4.02 6.05
C GLY A 288 5.80 5.10 5.39
N ILE A 289 7.07 4.83 5.05
CA ILE A 289 7.87 5.77 4.27
C ILE A 289 7.33 5.88 2.84
N HIS A 290 6.92 4.78 2.22
CA HIS A 290 6.35 4.81 0.86
C HIS A 290 5.04 5.61 0.81
N GLU A 291 4.16 5.41 1.78
CA GLU A 291 2.90 6.16 1.98
C GLU A 291 3.13 7.61 2.37
N SER A 292 4.22 7.91 3.10
CA SER A 292 4.58 9.30 3.38
C SER A 292 4.84 10.09 2.09
N GLN A 293 5.35 9.44 1.03
CA GLN A 293 5.60 10.11 -0.24
C GLN A 293 4.30 10.33 -1.03
N SER A 294 3.40 9.34 -1.08
CA SER A 294 2.09 9.53 -1.71
C SER A 294 1.27 10.60 -0.99
N LEU A 295 1.19 10.55 0.34
CA LEU A 295 0.46 11.55 1.14
C LEU A 295 1.16 12.92 1.17
N PHE A 296 2.49 12.98 1.04
CA PHE A 296 3.16 14.26 0.84
C PHE A 296 2.71 14.92 -0.47
N PHE A 297 2.62 14.14 -1.55
CA PHE A 297 2.15 14.64 -2.84
C PHE A 297 0.65 14.96 -2.80
N GLU A 298 -0.18 14.06 -2.28
CA GLU A 298 -1.63 14.24 -2.26
C GLU A 298 -2.06 15.30 -1.25
N MET A 299 -1.73 15.12 0.03
CA MET A 299 -2.24 15.95 1.12
C MET A 299 -1.43 17.23 1.27
N GLN A 300 -0.11 17.15 1.35
CA GLN A 300 0.72 18.31 1.66
C GLN A 300 0.89 19.25 0.46
N VAL A 301 1.06 18.70 -0.75
CA VAL A 301 1.16 19.47 -2.00
C VAL A 301 -0.20 19.62 -2.66
N GLY A 302 -0.88 18.51 -2.96
CA GLY A 302 -2.08 18.43 -3.80
C GLY A 302 -3.26 19.24 -3.29
N ARG A 303 -3.42 19.30 -1.96
CA ARG A 303 -4.49 20.07 -1.29
C ARG A 303 -4.05 21.46 -0.83
N SER A 304 -2.81 21.86 -1.10
CA SER A 304 -2.33 23.21 -0.79
C SER A 304 -2.97 24.27 -1.69
N GLN A 305 -3.20 25.47 -1.16
CA GLN A 305 -3.80 26.58 -1.93
C GLN A 305 -3.01 26.90 -3.21
N ALA A 306 -1.68 26.84 -3.13
CA ALA A 306 -0.80 27.12 -4.27
C ALA A 306 -0.98 26.07 -5.37
N PHE A 307 -1.02 24.78 -5.03
CA PHE A 307 -1.19 23.73 -6.02
C PHE A 307 -2.62 23.70 -6.59
N VAL A 308 -3.63 23.95 -5.76
CA VAL A 308 -5.03 24.06 -6.22
C VAL A 308 -5.20 25.19 -7.25
N GLU A 309 -4.43 26.28 -7.16
CA GLU A 309 -4.40 27.31 -8.20
C GLU A 309 -3.91 26.76 -9.55
N HIS A 310 -2.87 25.91 -9.54
CA HIS A 310 -2.42 25.21 -10.74
C HIS A 310 -3.48 24.24 -11.25
N LEU A 311 -4.13 23.47 -10.37
CA LEU A 311 -5.20 22.54 -10.74
C LEU A 311 -6.39 23.26 -11.37
N ALA A 312 -6.80 24.41 -10.82
CA ALA A 312 -7.88 25.22 -11.39
C ALA A 312 -7.54 25.68 -12.82
N ARG A 313 -6.32 26.18 -13.03
CA ARG A 313 -5.84 26.59 -14.36
C ARG A 313 -5.83 25.43 -15.35
N LEU A 314 -5.24 24.29 -14.97
CA LEU A 314 -5.17 23.12 -15.85
C LEU A 314 -6.57 22.55 -16.12
N GLY A 315 -7.39 22.42 -15.09
CA GLY A 315 -8.77 21.94 -15.19
C GLY A 315 -9.62 22.78 -16.15
N SER A 316 -9.44 24.11 -16.13
CA SER A 316 -10.16 25.03 -17.02
C SER A 316 -9.84 24.85 -18.51
N ASN A 317 -8.73 24.18 -18.86
CA ASN A 317 -8.43 23.82 -20.26
C ASN A 317 -9.26 22.63 -20.76
N HIS A 318 -9.78 21.80 -19.85
CA HIS A 318 -10.48 20.54 -20.17
C HIS A 318 -11.97 20.61 -19.90
N PHE A 319 -12.36 21.32 -18.85
CA PHE A 319 -13.72 21.39 -18.34
C PHE A 319 -14.16 22.83 -18.12
N GLU A 320 -15.45 23.08 -18.33
CA GLU A 320 -16.11 24.36 -18.07
C GLU A 320 -17.04 24.18 -16.88
N GLY A 321 -17.03 25.12 -15.94
CA GLY A 321 -17.95 25.10 -14.81
C GLY A 321 -17.42 25.85 -13.58
N PRO A 322 -18.29 26.44 -12.76
CA PRO A 322 -17.90 27.15 -11.54
C PRO A 322 -17.25 26.22 -10.50
N GLU A 323 -17.45 24.90 -10.61
CA GLU A 323 -16.85 23.92 -9.71
C GLU A 323 -15.31 23.83 -9.84
N PHE A 324 -14.75 24.22 -11.00
CA PHE A 324 -13.31 24.29 -11.25
C PHE A 324 -12.67 25.60 -10.78
N ALA A 325 -13.46 26.55 -10.25
CA ALA A 325 -12.90 27.76 -9.66
C ALA A 325 -11.98 27.40 -8.49
N GLN A 326 -10.83 28.08 -8.40
CA GLN A 326 -9.81 27.83 -7.37
C GLN A 326 -10.38 27.78 -5.95
N ASP A 327 -11.22 28.75 -5.59
CA ASP A 327 -11.86 28.80 -4.27
C ASP A 327 -12.76 27.59 -4.01
N ASN A 328 -13.50 27.14 -5.03
CA ASN A 328 -14.37 25.98 -4.91
C ASN A 328 -13.58 24.67 -4.82
N LEU A 329 -12.55 24.48 -5.66
CA LEU A 329 -11.67 23.32 -5.58
C LEU A 329 -10.97 23.23 -4.21
N SER A 330 -10.55 24.36 -3.65
CA SER A 330 -9.94 24.39 -2.31
C SER A 330 -10.92 23.86 -1.26
N LYS A 331 -12.19 24.23 -1.35
CA LYS A 331 -13.25 23.74 -0.45
C LYS A 331 -13.57 22.26 -0.67
N ILE A 332 -13.63 21.80 -1.93
CA ILE A 332 -13.84 20.38 -2.26
C ILE A 332 -12.73 19.54 -1.63
N TYR A 333 -11.47 19.90 -1.85
CA TYR A 333 -10.32 19.11 -1.39
C TYR A 333 -10.03 19.22 0.10
N THR A 334 -10.69 20.12 0.83
CA THR A 334 -10.58 20.24 2.29
C THR A 334 -11.90 19.94 3.00
N HIS A 335 -12.88 19.38 2.28
CA HIS A 335 -14.16 19.00 2.85
C HIS A 335 -13.98 17.83 3.82
N VAL A 336 -14.61 17.93 4.99
CA VAL A 336 -14.55 16.91 6.04
C VAL A 336 -15.93 16.30 6.23
N GLU A 337 -16.04 14.97 6.17
CA GLU A 337 -17.29 14.26 6.38
C GLU A 337 -17.05 12.94 7.10
N LYS A 338 -17.81 12.69 8.19
CA LYS A 338 -17.77 11.39 8.85
C LYS A 338 -18.42 10.34 7.96
N GLY A 339 -17.62 9.39 7.48
CA GLY A 339 -18.06 8.25 6.69
C GLY A 339 -17.75 6.91 7.35
N PHE A 340 -18.28 5.83 6.77
CA PHE A 340 -18.00 4.45 7.21
C PHE A 340 -16.87 3.78 6.41
N ILE A 341 -16.51 4.36 5.26
CA ILE A 341 -15.65 3.72 4.26
C ILE A 341 -14.27 4.39 4.27
N ARG A 342 -13.26 3.69 4.79
CA ARG A 342 -11.88 4.19 4.94
C ARG A 342 -11.30 4.76 3.64
N VAL A 343 -11.51 4.09 2.51
CA VAL A 343 -10.91 4.50 1.22
C VAL A 343 -11.54 5.77 0.65
N ASP A 344 -12.69 6.19 1.17
CA ASP A 344 -13.37 7.43 0.80
C ASP A 344 -13.23 8.52 1.89
N ALA A 345 -12.52 8.23 2.99
CA ALA A 345 -12.39 9.14 4.12
C ALA A 345 -11.46 10.32 3.79
N ASP A 346 -11.82 11.51 4.28
CA ASP A 346 -11.00 12.71 4.15
C ASP A 346 -9.76 12.68 5.05
N GLU A 347 -8.85 13.65 4.84
CA GLU A 347 -7.57 13.74 5.57
C GLU A 347 -7.73 13.73 7.10
N LEU A 348 -8.81 14.31 7.63
CA LEU A 348 -9.03 14.46 9.05
C LEU A 348 -9.71 13.23 9.66
N THR A 349 -10.58 12.54 8.92
CA THR A 349 -11.29 11.34 9.40
C THR A 349 -10.54 10.03 9.13
N TYR A 350 -9.66 9.99 8.12
CA TYR A 350 -8.89 8.80 7.75
C TYR A 350 -8.06 8.19 8.90
N PRO A 351 -7.34 8.96 9.74
CA PRO A 351 -6.54 8.38 10.82
C PRO A 351 -7.39 7.61 11.84
N ALA A 352 -8.64 8.01 12.10
CA ALA A 352 -9.53 7.29 13.02
C ALA A 352 -9.83 5.87 12.50
N HIS A 353 -10.02 5.72 11.19
CA HIS A 353 -10.20 4.41 10.56
C HIS A 353 -8.95 3.51 10.65
N VAL A 354 -7.74 4.09 10.65
CA VAL A 354 -6.49 3.36 10.83
C VAL A 354 -6.33 2.89 12.26
N ILE A 355 -6.56 3.78 13.24
CA ILE A 355 -6.43 3.49 14.68
C ILE A 355 -7.35 2.33 15.09
N LEU A 356 -8.61 2.37 14.68
CA LEU A 356 -9.60 1.29 14.87
C LEU A 356 -9.05 -0.07 14.41
N ARG A 357 -8.47 -0.13 13.21
CA ARG A 357 -7.99 -1.38 12.60
C ARG A 357 -6.74 -1.88 13.30
N TYR A 358 -5.81 -0.97 13.57
CA TYR A 358 -4.61 -1.25 14.34
C TYR A 358 -4.96 -1.89 15.70
N GLU A 359 -5.88 -1.30 16.46
CA GLU A 359 -6.25 -1.82 17.78
C GLU A 359 -6.89 -3.22 17.69
N ILE A 360 -7.76 -3.44 16.70
CA ILE A 360 -8.39 -4.76 16.46
C ILE A 360 -7.35 -5.80 16.03
N GLU A 361 -6.49 -5.48 15.07
CA GLU A 361 -5.47 -6.40 14.55
C GLU A 361 -4.43 -6.75 15.62
N ARG A 362 -3.97 -5.75 16.40
CA ARG A 362 -3.05 -5.96 17.52
C ARG A 362 -3.63 -6.94 18.53
N ASP A 363 -4.86 -6.71 18.96
CA ASP A 363 -5.51 -7.54 19.96
C ASP A 363 -5.83 -8.94 19.40
N LEU A 364 -6.17 -9.04 18.11
CA LEU A 364 -6.45 -10.32 17.43
C LEU A 364 -5.17 -11.15 17.29
N MET A 365 -4.07 -10.58 16.78
CA MET A 365 -2.81 -11.31 16.58
C MET A 365 -2.17 -11.72 17.90
N ASN A 366 -2.32 -10.92 18.96
CA ASN A 366 -1.85 -11.26 20.29
C ASN A 366 -2.80 -12.20 21.06
N GLY A 367 -3.91 -12.64 20.45
CA GLY A 367 -4.85 -13.59 21.06
C GLY A 367 -5.69 -13.02 22.20
N VAL A 368 -5.79 -11.69 22.31
CA VAL A 368 -6.61 -10.99 23.31
C VAL A 368 -8.10 -11.06 22.96
N ILE A 369 -8.41 -11.02 21.66
CA ILE A 369 -9.77 -11.16 21.11
C ILE A 369 -9.84 -12.30 20.09
N LYS A 370 -11.04 -12.76 19.77
CA LYS A 370 -11.31 -13.74 18.72
C LYS A 370 -11.86 -13.07 17.47
N HIS A 371 -11.76 -13.78 16.34
CA HIS A 371 -12.38 -13.34 15.08
C HIS A 371 -13.89 -13.08 15.22
N THR A 372 -14.59 -13.84 16.07
CA THR A 372 -16.02 -13.64 16.34
C THR A 372 -16.37 -12.33 17.04
N ASP A 373 -15.41 -11.73 17.74
CA ASP A 373 -15.63 -10.51 18.56
C ASP A 373 -15.52 -9.23 17.70
N VAL A 374 -14.94 -9.34 16.51
CA VAL A 374 -14.60 -8.19 15.64
C VAL A 374 -15.79 -7.34 15.23
N PRO A 375 -16.97 -7.87 14.86
CA PRO A 375 -18.11 -7.02 14.47
C PRO A 375 -18.57 -6.08 15.60
N GLU A 376 -18.63 -6.57 16.83
CA GLU A 376 -19.04 -5.77 17.98
C GLU A 376 -18.00 -4.69 18.30
N LEU A 377 -16.72 -5.07 18.38
CA LEU A 377 -15.61 -4.16 18.62
C LEU A 377 -15.47 -3.11 17.52
N TRP A 378 -15.67 -3.50 16.26
CA TRP A 378 -15.67 -2.57 15.14
C TRP A 378 -16.76 -1.51 15.30
N ASN A 379 -17.97 -1.91 15.66
CA ASN A 379 -19.09 -1.00 15.86
C ASN A 379 -18.89 -0.07 17.06
N GLU A 380 -18.31 -0.57 18.15
CA GLU A 380 -17.95 0.24 19.31
C GLU A 380 -16.92 1.31 18.93
N LYS A 381 -15.81 0.88 18.32
CA LYS A 381 -14.71 1.77 17.91
C LYS A 381 -15.06 2.74 16.79
N MET A 382 -16.03 2.40 15.92
CA MET A 382 -16.56 3.33 14.91
C MET A 382 -17.45 4.43 15.50
N LYS A 383 -18.00 4.22 16.72
CA LYS A 383 -18.85 5.21 17.41
C LYS A 383 -18.06 6.10 18.36
N ALA A 384 -17.01 5.55 18.98
CA ALA A 384 -16.06 6.28 19.80
C ALA A 384 -15.26 7.28 18.95
#